data_AF-A0A957TGU1-F1
#
_entry.id   AF-A0A957TGU1-F1
#
_cell.length_a   1.000
_cell.length_b   1.000
_cell.length_c   1.000
_cell.angle_alpha   90.00
_cell.angle_beta   90.00
_cell.angle_gamma   90.00
#
_symmetry.space_group_name_H-M   'P 1'
#
loop_
_entity.id
_entity.type
_entity.pdbx_description
1 polymer ?
#
loop_
_entity_poly.entity_id
_entity_poly.type
_entity_poly.pdbx_seq_one_letter_code
_entity_poly.pdbx_strand_id
1 'polypeptide(L)'
;MRTFTKRDLMWSLPLSLAAGAGLSSTQPGNWFIGWLGFSFLFLLSLFLLATSIRWAGGGKMLAWMVALALALRFIGGVTTYLTLPILGYVDDEEQSAGFTYTDAYRRDAQAWELADSDRPILDAFNSRFAYDQYGGLLAFSAFTYRYLSPDAHRVLMLVLISALMGALGTSFLWKAVNLQWGGSVAMASGWIFALYPESILLGGSAMREPYLLAFSAF
;
A
#
# COMPACT_ATOMS: atom_id res chain seq x y z
N MET A 1 24.30 9.87 -7.84
CA MET A 1 23.02 10.57 -7.57
C MET A 1 22.73 10.46 -6.07
N ARG A 2 22.46 11.57 -5.36
CA ARG A 2 22.01 11.48 -3.95
C ARG A 2 20.53 11.08 -3.94
N THR A 3 20.25 9.87 -3.46
CA THR A 3 18.93 9.24 -3.49
C THR A 3 18.01 9.69 -2.35
N PHE A 4 18.57 10.07 -1.20
CA PHE A 4 17.80 10.58 -0.06
C PHE A 4 18.60 11.68 0.67
N THR A 5 17.95 12.78 1.03
CA THR A 5 18.62 13.95 1.62
C THR A 5 18.16 14.23 3.06
N LYS A 6 18.98 14.97 3.83
CA LYS A 6 18.61 15.41 5.19
C LYS A 6 17.26 16.14 5.22
N ARG A 7 16.95 16.92 4.19
CA ARG A 7 15.67 17.62 4.06
C ARG A 7 14.51 16.64 3.93
N ASP A 8 14.68 15.55 3.17
CA ASP A 8 13.64 14.53 3.02
C ASP A 8 13.35 13.86 4.38
N LEU A 9 14.40 13.57 5.17
CA LEU A 9 14.25 13.03 6.52
C LEU A 9 13.53 14.00 7.46
N MET A 10 13.87 15.29 7.41
CA MET A 10 13.27 16.32 8.27
C MET A 10 11.74 16.45 8.07
N TRP A 11 11.23 16.19 6.87
CA TRP A 11 9.79 16.25 6.60
C TRP A 11 9.10 14.89 6.71
N SER A 12 9.76 13.81 6.28
CA SER A 12 9.17 12.47 6.31
C SER A 12 8.98 11.93 7.73
N LEU A 13 9.91 12.21 8.65
CA LEU A 13 9.80 11.75 10.02
C LEU A 13 8.57 12.31 10.76
N PRO A 14 8.39 13.65 10.91
CA PRO A 14 7.21 14.18 11.60
C PRO A 14 5.90 13.81 10.88
N LEU A 15 5.91 13.77 9.54
CA LEU A 15 4.73 13.36 8.78
C LEU A 15 4.35 11.90 9.06
N SER A 16 5.33 10.99 9.10
CA SER A 16 5.10 9.57 9.41
C SER A 16 4.61 9.36 10.84
N LEU A 17 5.12 10.13 11.80
CA LEU A 17 4.68 10.08 13.20
C LEU A 17 3.25 10.59 13.36
N ALA A 18 2.92 11.72 12.73
CA ALA A 18 1.58 12.30 12.77
C ALA A 18 0.54 11.42 12.04
N ALA A 19 0.86 10.94 10.83
CA ALA A 19 -0.03 10.07 10.07
C ALA A 19 -0.24 8.71 10.76
N GLY A 20 0.81 8.14 11.35
CA GLY A 20 0.71 6.90 12.11
C GLY A 20 -0.14 7.05 13.37
N ALA A 21 -0.03 8.17 14.08
CA ALA A 21 -0.88 8.46 15.24
C ALA A 21 -2.36 8.60 14.85
N GLY A 22 -2.62 9.24 13.70
CA GLY A 22 -3.96 9.36 13.12
C GLY A 22 -4.59 7.99 12.84
N LEU A 23 -3.90 7.13 12.08
CA LEU A 23 -4.42 5.79 11.75
C LEU A 23 -4.52 4.86 12.96
N SER A 24 -3.57 4.92 13.88
CA SER A 24 -3.64 4.08 15.07
C SER A 24 -4.85 4.41 15.95
N SER A 25 -5.39 5.63 15.84
CA SER A 25 -6.59 6.06 16.58
C SER A 25 -7.88 5.53 15.94
N THR A 26 -7.84 5.06 14.69
CA THR A 26 -8.99 4.53 13.96
C THR A 26 -8.99 3.00 13.85
N GLN A 27 -8.04 2.32 14.50
CA GLN A 27 -7.83 0.89 14.39
C GLN A 27 -7.82 0.23 15.78
N PRO A 28 -8.18 -1.06 15.89
CA PRO A 28 -8.24 -1.76 17.16
C PRO A 28 -6.86 -1.99 17.80
N GLY A 29 -6.87 -2.50 19.04
CA GLY A 29 -5.68 -2.92 19.79
C GLY A 29 -4.98 -1.79 20.53
N ASN A 30 -3.74 -2.04 20.93
CA ASN A 30 -2.90 -1.08 21.63
C ASN A 30 -2.48 0.06 20.69
N TRP A 31 -2.83 1.29 21.06
CA TRP A 31 -2.53 2.49 20.28
C TRP A 31 -1.03 2.69 20.04
N PHE A 32 -0.16 2.39 21.01
CA PHE A 32 1.27 2.59 20.86
C PHE A 32 1.88 1.60 19.86
N ILE A 33 1.41 0.35 19.84
CA ILE A 33 1.86 -0.66 18.87
C ILE A 33 1.42 -0.27 17.46
N GLY A 34 0.14 0.09 17.29
CA GLY A 34 -0.38 0.57 16.01
C GLY A 34 0.36 1.82 15.52
N TRP A 35 0.62 2.78 16.41
CA TRP A 35 1.36 4.00 16.09
C TRP A 35 2.76 3.70 15.56
N LEU A 36 3.54 2.86 16.25
CA LEU A 36 4.87 2.47 15.81
C LEU A 36 4.84 1.75 14.45
N GLY A 37 3.92 0.79 14.27
CA GLY A 37 3.77 0.03 13.03
C GLY A 37 3.43 0.93 11.84
N PHE A 38 2.41 1.78 11.99
CA PHE A 38 2.03 2.71 10.92
C PHE A 38 3.10 3.77 10.64
N SER A 39 3.72 4.34 11.68
CA SER A 39 4.78 5.33 11.49
C SER A 39 6.01 4.74 10.79
N PHE A 40 6.40 3.51 11.13
CA PHE A 40 7.44 2.80 10.42
C PHE A 40 7.09 2.61 8.93
N LEU A 41 5.89 2.11 8.62
CA LEU A 41 5.45 1.89 7.25
C LEU A 41 5.35 3.20 6.45
N PHE A 42 4.88 4.29 7.05
CA PHE A 42 4.86 5.59 6.39
C PHE A 42 6.27 6.11 6.12
N LEU A 43 7.18 6.00 7.09
CA LEU A 43 8.56 6.45 6.91
C LEU A 43 9.23 5.65 5.78
N LEU A 44 9.05 4.33 5.75
CA LEU A 44 9.53 3.46 4.69
C LEU A 44 8.93 3.84 3.34
N SER A 45 7.62 4.07 3.28
CA SER A 45 6.90 4.48 2.06
C SER A 45 7.46 5.79 1.50
N LEU A 46 7.58 6.81 2.34
CA LEU A 46 8.11 8.12 1.93
C LEU A 46 9.57 8.02 1.50
N PHE A 47 10.39 7.21 2.17
CA PHE A 47 11.76 6.94 1.78
C PHE A 47 11.87 6.30 0.39
N LEU A 48 11.08 5.25 0.13
CA LEU A 48 11.06 4.54 -1.14
C LEU A 48 10.58 5.43 -2.28
N LEU A 49 9.50 6.19 -2.08
CA LEU A 49 8.97 7.11 -3.09
C LEU A 49 9.94 8.27 -3.37
N ALA A 50 10.54 8.87 -2.34
CA ALA A 50 11.53 9.93 -2.53
C ALA A 50 12.74 9.44 -3.34
N THR A 51 13.18 8.20 -3.05
CA THR A 51 14.27 7.55 -3.77
C THR A 51 13.88 7.26 -5.23
N SER A 52 12.69 6.72 -5.46
CA SER A 52 12.21 6.36 -6.81
C SER A 52 12.02 7.59 -7.70
N ILE A 53 11.46 8.69 -7.17
CA ILE A 53 11.28 9.95 -7.89
C ILE A 53 12.64 10.51 -8.35
N ARG A 54 13.64 10.52 -7.45
CA ARG A 54 14.98 11.04 -7.77
C ARG A 54 15.72 10.16 -8.77
N TRP A 55 15.57 8.84 -8.65
CA TRP A 55 16.13 7.88 -9.60
C TRP A 55 15.51 8.02 -11.00
N ALA A 56 14.20 8.21 -11.08
CA ALA A 56 13.47 8.37 -12.33
C ALA A 56 13.79 9.68 -13.05
N GLY A 57 14.14 10.74 -12.31
CA GLY A 57 14.63 12.00 -12.87
C GLY A 57 13.57 12.94 -13.43
N GLY A 58 12.29 12.74 -13.10
CA GLY A 58 11.16 13.57 -13.58
C GLY A 58 10.93 14.89 -12.84
N GLY A 59 11.83 15.26 -11.92
CA GLY A 59 11.78 16.53 -11.19
C GLY A 59 10.50 16.73 -10.37
N LYS A 60 10.02 17.99 -10.29
CA LYS A 60 8.83 18.36 -9.52
C LYS A 60 7.53 17.75 -10.08
N MET A 61 7.44 17.57 -11.39
CA MET A 61 6.24 17.05 -12.03
C MET A 61 5.98 15.59 -11.62
N LEU A 62 7.01 14.75 -11.71
CA LEU A 62 6.91 13.36 -11.24
C LEU A 62 6.61 13.29 -9.74
N ALA A 63 7.20 14.17 -8.93
CA ALA A 63 6.91 14.22 -7.50
C ALA A 63 5.41 14.47 -7.22
N TRP A 64 4.78 15.38 -7.98
CA TRP A 64 3.34 15.61 -7.87
C TRP A 64 2.50 14.41 -8.33
N MET A 65 2.87 13.77 -9.43
CA MET A 65 2.17 12.57 -9.92
C MET A 65 2.22 11.45 -8.87
N VAL A 66 3.39 11.19 -8.29
CA VAL A 66 3.58 10.15 -7.28
C VAL A 66 2.84 10.49 -5.98
N ALA A 67 2.92 11.75 -5.53
CA ALA A 67 2.21 12.20 -4.33
C ALA A 67 0.69 12.08 -4.51
N LEU A 68 0.16 12.50 -5.66
CA LEU A 68 -1.26 12.38 -5.96
C LEU A 68 -1.68 10.91 -6.11
N ALA A 69 -0.87 10.09 -6.77
CA ALA A 69 -1.13 8.66 -6.93
C ALA A 69 -1.24 7.94 -5.58
N LEU A 70 -0.31 8.23 -4.66
CA LEU A 70 -0.35 7.72 -3.29
C LEU A 70 -1.59 8.23 -2.55
N ALA A 71 -1.84 9.54 -2.60
CA ALA A 71 -2.95 10.15 -1.87
C ALA A 71 -4.31 9.59 -2.31
N LEU A 72 -4.57 9.50 -3.62
CA LEU A 72 -5.83 8.98 -4.14
C LEU A 72 -6.05 7.52 -3.76
N ARG A 73 -5.02 6.68 -3.89
CA ARG A 73 -5.08 5.25 -3.53
C ARG A 73 -5.25 5.06 -2.03
N PHE A 74 -4.43 5.73 -1.24
CA PHE A 74 -4.43 5.56 0.21
C PHE A 74 -5.67 6.16 0.87
N ILE A 75 -6.02 7.42 0.57
CA ILE A 75 -7.21 8.07 1.13
C ILE A 75 -8.47 7.36 0.63
N GLY A 76 -8.52 6.98 -0.66
CA GLY A 76 -9.62 6.18 -1.20
C GLY A 76 -9.78 4.87 -0.44
N GLY A 77 -8.70 4.10 -0.28
CA GLY A 77 -8.72 2.84 0.45
C GLY A 77 -9.13 2.96 1.91
N VAL A 78 -8.57 3.93 2.64
CA VAL A 78 -8.96 4.23 4.04
C VAL A 78 -10.42 4.62 4.13
N THR A 79 -10.88 5.51 3.23
CA THR A 79 -12.27 5.96 3.20
C THR A 79 -13.19 4.78 3.01
N THR A 80 -12.96 3.99 1.95
CA THR A 80 -13.76 2.81 1.64
C THR A 80 -13.77 1.81 2.79
N TYR A 81 -12.62 1.51 3.39
CA TYR A 81 -12.53 0.58 4.53
C TYR A 81 -13.34 1.03 5.74
N LEU A 82 -13.32 2.34 6.06
CA LEU A 82 -14.06 2.88 7.21
C LEU A 82 -15.54 3.09 6.93
N THR A 83 -15.93 3.39 5.68
CA THR A 83 -17.33 3.70 5.34
C THR A 83 -18.15 2.48 4.93
N LEU A 84 -17.54 1.45 4.34
CA LEU A 84 -18.27 0.25 3.89
C LEU A 84 -19.03 -0.45 5.02
N PRO A 85 -18.52 -0.59 6.25
CA PRO A 85 -19.30 -1.18 7.34
C PRO A 85 -20.55 -0.38 7.74
N ILE A 86 -20.63 0.90 7.32
CA ILE A 86 -21.73 1.82 7.66
C ILE A 86 -22.68 2.00 6.48
N LEU A 87 -22.15 2.12 5.26
CA LEU A 87 -22.87 2.49 4.04
C LEU A 87 -23.01 1.34 3.03
N GLY A 88 -22.35 0.21 3.28
CA GLY A 88 -22.38 -0.97 2.42
C GLY A 88 -23.73 -1.69 2.45
N TYR A 89 -23.83 -2.76 1.65
CA TYR A 89 -25.02 -3.58 1.61
C TYR A 89 -25.22 -4.33 2.94
N VAL A 90 -26.47 -4.32 3.41
CA VAL A 90 -26.88 -5.10 4.58
C VAL A 90 -26.70 -6.59 4.28
N ASP A 91 -26.18 -7.34 5.25
CA ASP A 91 -25.89 -8.78 5.18
C ASP A 91 -24.78 -9.19 4.20
N ASP A 92 -23.99 -8.23 3.69
CA ASP A 92 -22.75 -8.49 2.94
C ASP A 92 -21.57 -8.56 3.92
N GLU A 93 -21.02 -9.76 4.12
CA GLU A 93 -19.95 -10.02 5.09
C GLU A 93 -18.67 -9.25 4.73
N GLU A 94 -18.33 -9.18 3.43
CA GLU A 94 -17.12 -8.51 2.97
C GLU A 94 -17.19 -7.00 3.19
N GLN A 95 -18.33 -6.38 2.87
CA GLN A 95 -18.52 -4.94 3.08
C GLN A 95 -18.64 -4.59 4.56
N SER A 96 -19.26 -5.46 5.35
CA SER A 96 -19.29 -5.33 6.81
C SER A 96 -17.88 -5.37 7.43
N ALA A 97 -16.94 -6.06 6.79
CA ALA A 97 -15.53 -6.10 7.17
C ALA A 97 -14.69 -4.97 6.54
N GLY A 98 -15.27 -4.09 5.73
CA GLY A 98 -14.58 -2.97 5.10
C GLY A 98 -13.92 -3.29 3.76
N PHE A 99 -14.25 -4.40 3.11
CA PHE A 99 -13.63 -4.83 1.86
C PHE A 99 -14.54 -4.61 0.66
N THR A 100 -13.98 -4.02 -0.40
CA THR A 100 -14.66 -3.89 -1.70
C THR A 100 -14.61 -5.19 -2.52
N TYR A 101 -13.66 -6.06 -2.20
CA TYR A 101 -13.37 -7.24 -3.01
C TYR A 101 -13.22 -8.50 -2.16
N THR A 102 -13.95 -9.54 -2.54
CA THR A 102 -13.92 -10.87 -1.90
C THR A 102 -12.51 -11.46 -1.83
N ASP A 103 -11.72 -11.36 -2.91
CA ASP A 103 -10.36 -11.91 -2.94
C ASP A 103 -9.43 -11.23 -1.93
N ALA A 104 -9.60 -9.92 -1.71
CA ALA A 104 -8.84 -9.18 -0.70
C ALA A 104 -9.27 -9.62 0.71
N TYR A 105 -10.57 -9.71 0.97
CA TYR A 105 -11.12 -10.15 2.26
C TYR A 105 -10.64 -11.56 2.64
N ARG A 106 -10.81 -12.54 1.74
CA ARG A 106 -10.45 -13.95 2.03
C ARG A 106 -8.95 -14.15 2.22
N ARG A 107 -8.12 -13.48 1.41
CA ARG A 107 -6.66 -13.53 1.55
C ARG A 107 -6.21 -12.88 2.85
N ASP A 108 -6.81 -11.75 3.21
CA ASP A 108 -6.49 -11.04 4.43
C ASP A 108 -6.86 -11.84 5.68
N ALA A 109 -8.04 -12.46 5.70
CA ALA A 109 -8.46 -13.35 6.78
C ALA A 109 -7.49 -14.53 6.97
N GLN A 110 -7.05 -15.17 5.88
CA GLN A 110 -6.04 -16.23 5.94
C GLN A 110 -4.65 -15.75 6.38
N ALA A 111 -4.26 -14.55 5.95
CA ALA A 111 -3.00 -13.96 6.37
C ALA A 111 -3.00 -13.64 7.87
N TRP A 112 -4.13 -13.17 8.40
CA TRP A 112 -4.32 -12.96 9.83
C TRP A 112 -4.33 -14.27 10.62
N GLU A 113 -5.09 -15.29 10.18
CA GLU A 113 -5.06 -16.64 10.79
C GLU A 113 -3.63 -17.18 10.85
N LEU A 114 -2.89 -17.06 9.74
CA LEU A 114 -1.51 -17.48 9.71
C LEU A 114 -0.66 -16.67 10.68
N ALA A 115 -0.79 -15.34 10.73
CA ALA A 115 -0.01 -14.45 11.59
C ALA A 115 -0.24 -14.64 13.09
N ASP A 116 -1.47 -14.93 13.49
CA ASP A 116 -1.87 -15.14 14.89
C ASP A 116 -1.52 -16.56 15.39
N SER A 117 -1.26 -17.51 14.49
CA SER A 117 -0.88 -18.88 14.85
C SER A 117 0.59 -19.03 15.27
N ASP A 118 0.97 -20.19 15.81
CA ASP A 118 2.38 -20.57 16.05
C ASP A 118 3.10 -21.11 14.79
N ARG A 119 2.44 -21.04 13.62
CA ARG A 119 2.96 -21.66 12.39
C ARG A 119 4.03 -20.81 11.72
N PRO A 120 4.98 -21.44 11.01
CA PRO A 120 5.91 -20.72 10.15
C PRO A 120 5.16 -19.91 9.09
N ILE A 121 5.62 -18.69 8.78
CA ILE A 121 5.05 -17.86 7.69
C ILE A 121 5.13 -18.60 6.33
N LEU A 122 6.11 -19.50 6.16
CA LEU A 122 6.25 -20.33 4.98
C LEU A 122 5.07 -21.29 4.75
N ASP A 123 4.21 -21.53 5.76
CA ASP A 123 3.00 -22.32 5.56
C ASP A 123 2.05 -21.67 4.54
N ALA A 124 2.19 -20.36 4.27
CA ALA A 124 1.49 -19.65 3.20
C ALA A 124 1.64 -20.28 1.80
N PHE A 125 2.71 -21.04 1.57
CA PHE A 125 2.98 -21.71 0.29
C PHE A 125 2.41 -23.14 0.22
N ASN A 126 1.73 -23.59 1.27
CA ASN A 126 1.09 -24.90 1.31
C ASN A 126 -0.39 -24.79 0.91
N SER A 127 -1.00 -25.92 0.50
CA SER A 127 -2.40 -25.99 0.04
C SER A 127 -3.46 -25.62 1.09
N ARG A 128 -3.05 -25.36 2.34
CA ARG A 128 -3.93 -24.91 3.43
C ARG A 128 -4.42 -23.47 3.25
N PHE A 129 -3.59 -22.62 2.66
CA PHE A 129 -3.87 -21.20 2.45
C PHE A 129 -4.02 -20.90 0.97
N ALA A 130 -5.16 -21.34 0.40
CA ALA A 130 -5.36 -21.39 -1.06
C ALA A 130 -5.90 -20.08 -1.69
N TYR A 131 -6.21 -19.03 -0.91
CA TYR A 131 -6.76 -17.78 -1.47
C TYR A 131 -5.69 -16.80 -2.00
N ASP A 132 -4.42 -17.21 -1.97
CA ASP A 132 -3.36 -16.62 -2.77
C ASP A 132 -2.77 -17.66 -3.73
N GLN A 133 -2.90 -17.42 -5.03
CA GLN A 133 -2.51 -18.32 -6.12
C GLN A 133 -1.05 -18.79 -6.02
N TYR A 134 -0.16 -17.99 -5.40
CA TYR A 134 1.25 -18.32 -5.23
C TYR A 134 1.73 -18.23 -3.78
N GLY A 135 0.86 -17.89 -2.82
CA GLY A 135 1.19 -17.72 -1.40
C GLY A 135 2.06 -16.51 -1.03
N GLY A 136 2.67 -15.83 -2.01
CA GLY A 136 3.64 -14.76 -1.76
C GLY A 136 3.06 -13.52 -1.09
N LEU A 137 1.90 -13.05 -1.54
CA LEU A 137 1.23 -11.89 -0.94
C LEU A 137 0.65 -12.27 0.43
N LEU A 138 0.15 -13.49 0.59
CA LEU A 138 -0.32 -14.00 1.88
C LEU A 138 0.81 -14.08 2.90
N ALA A 139 1.97 -14.63 2.52
CA ALA A 139 3.17 -14.67 3.37
C ALA A 139 3.61 -13.26 3.80
N PHE A 140 3.60 -12.32 2.86
CA PHE A 140 3.97 -10.93 3.12
C PHE A 140 2.96 -10.21 4.05
N SER A 141 1.66 -10.43 3.85
CA SER A 141 0.61 -9.91 4.74
C SER A 141 0.72 -10.51 6.14
N ALA A 142 0.93 -11.82 6.25
CA ALA A 142 1.10 -12.50 7.54
C ALA A 142 2.36 -12.01 8.27
N PHE A 143 3.46 -11.78 7.55
CA PHE A 143 4.67 -11.16 8.09
C PHE A 143 4.39 -9.76 8.64
N THR A 144 3.66 -8.94 7.88
CA THR A 144 3.30 -7.58 8.29
C THR A 144 2.52 -7.60 9.59
N TYR A 145 1.50 -8.45 9.70
CA TYR A 145 0.71 -8.57 10.92
C TYR A 145 1.53 -9.09 12.09
N ARG A 146 2.26 -10.18 11.92
CA ARG A 146 3.01 -10.81 13.01
C ARG A 146 4.05 -9.88 13.66
N TYR A 147 4.67 -9.00 12.88
CA TYR A 147 5.78 -8.17 13.38
C TYR A 147 5.43 -6.70 13.58
N LEU A 148 4.47 -6.15 12.84
CA LEU A 148 4.09 -4.74 12.96
C LEU A 148 2.73 -4.52 13.63
N SER A 149 1.92 -5.58 13.75
CA SER A 149 0.60 -5.52 14.36
C SER A 149 0.27 -6.79 15.17
N PRO A 150 1.17 -7.26 16.06
CA PRO A 150 1.00 -8.56 16.73
C PRO A 150 -0.19 -8.63 17.68
N ASP A 151 -0.75 -7.49 18.08
CA ASP A 151 -1.81 -7.38 19.07
C ASP A 151 -3.21 -7.20 18.46
N ALA A 152 -3.32 -6.88 17.17
CA ALA A 152 -4.61 -6.68 16.51
C ALA A 152 -4.52 -6.76 14.98
N HIS A 153 -5.64 -7.13 14.34
CA HIS A 153 -5.76 -7.16 12.89
C HIS A 153 -5.97 -5.75 12.32
N ARG A 154 -4.92 -5.13 11.77
CA ARG A 154 -4.93 -3.73 11.26
C ARG A 154 -4.79 -3.66 9.75
N VAL A 155 -5.89 -3.90 9.04
CA VAL A 155 -5.95 -3.99 7.56
C VAL A 155 -5.41 -2.75 6.85
N LEU A 156 -5.54 -1.57 7.44
CA LEU A 156 -5.05 -0.32 6.84
C LEU A 156 -3.52 -0.31 6.63
N MET A 157 -2.76 -1.18 7.31
CA MET A 157 -1.33 -1.36 7.02
C MET A 157 -1.12 -1.94 5.62
N LEU A 158 -1.92 -2.92 5.22
CA LEU A 158 -1.85 -3.52 3.89
C LEU A 158 -2.36 -2.56 2.81
N VAL A 159 -3.37 -1.74 3.14
CA VAL A 159 -3.84 -0.66 2.25
C VAL A 159 -2.73 0.35 1.99
N LEU A 160 -1.97 0.75 3.02
CA LEU A 160 -0.82 1.65 2.87
C LEU A 160 0.25 1.04 1.96
N ILE A 161 0.60 -0.24 2.16
CA ILE A 161 1.61 -0.91 1.33
C ILE A 161 1.11 -1.05 -0.12
N SER A 162 -0.16 -1.39 -0.32
CA SER A 162 -0.76 -1.45 -1.66
C SER A 162 -0.72 -0.10 -2.38
N ALA A 163 -1.07 0.98 -1.68
CA ALA A 163 -1.02 2.33 -2.21
C ALA A 163 0.41 2.78 -2.54
N LEU A 164 1.39 2.39 -1.70
CA LEU A 164 2.82 2.57 -1.97
C LEU A 164 3.24 1.87 -3.26
N MET A 165 2.88 0.59 -3.43
CA MET A 165 3.25 -0.17 -4.63
C MET A 165 2.64 0.45 -5.89
N GLY A 166 1.35 0.81 -5.84
CA GLY A 166 0.69 1.52 -6.93
C GLY A 166 1.36 2.87 -7.27
N ALA A 167 1.80 3.62 -6.26
CA ALA A 167 2.49 4.90 -6.46
C ALA A 167 3.93 4.74 -6.97
N LEU A 168 4.64 3.69 -6.57
CA LEU A 168 5.98 3.35 -7.08
C LEU A 168 5.95 3.10 -8.59
N GLY A 169 4.91 2.40 -9.07
CA GLY A 169 4.69 2.14 -10.51
C GLY A 169 4.78 3.41 -11.36
N THR A 170 4.32 4.56 -10.87
CA THR A 170 4.41 5.85 -11.57
C THR A 170 5.86 6.28 -11.83
N SER A 171 6.77 6.06 -10.87
CA SER A 171 8.19 6.40 -11.04
C SER A 171 8.89 5.49 -12.06
N PHE A 172 8.58 4.19 -12.01
CA PHE A 172 9.10 3.21 -12.97
C PHE A 172 8.60 3.49 -14.38
N LEU A 173 7.29 3.67 -14.55
CA LEU A 173 6.68 4.03 -15.82
C LEU A 173 7.28 5.31 -16.39
N TRP A 174 7.41 6.36 -15.59
CA TRP A 174 8.04 7.61 -16.03
C TRP A 174 9.44 7.35 -16.58
N LYS A 175 10.27 6.59 -15.85
CA LYS A 175 11.65 6.33 -16.26
C LYS A 175 11.69 5.56 -17.57
N ALA A 176 10.94 4.47 -17.68
CA ALA A 176 10.89 3.65 -18.89
C ALA A 176 10.41 4.46 -20.11
N VAL A 177 9.30 5.19 -19.96
CA VAL A 177 8.72 5.97 -21.06
C VAL A 177 9.63 7.13 -21.46
N ASN A 178 10.26 7.80 -20.49
CA ASN A 178 11.16 8.91 -20.78
C ASN A 178 12.43 8.45 -21.52
N LEU A 179 12.94 7.25 -21.21
CA LEU A 179 14.08 6.68 -21.93
C LEU A 179 13.73 6.32 -23.38
N GLN A 180 12.52 5.83 -23.64
CA GLN A 180 12.13 5.32 -24.96
C GLN A 180 11.50 6.38 -25.86
N TRP A 181 10.68 7.28 -25.32
CA TRP A 181 9.87 8.24 -26.08
C TRP A 181 9.99 9.70 -25.61
N GLY A 182 10.79 9.96 -24.57
CA GLY A 182 11.06 11.31 -24.07
C GLY A 182 10.03 11.86 -23.09
N GLY A 183 10.32 13.07 -22.60
CA GLY A 183 9.66 13.63 -21.42
C GLY A 183 8.18 13.97 -21.61
N SER A 184 7.77 14.44 -22.79
CA SER A 184 6.37 14.78 -23.06
C SER A 184 5.46 13.55 -23.00
N VAL A 185 5.91 12.43 -23.56
CA VAL A 185 5.18 11.15 -23.52
C VAL A 185 5.18 10.60 -22.09
N ALA A 186 6.32 10.65 -21.40
CA ALA A 186 6.41 10.23 -19.99
C ALA A 186 5.46 11.02 -19.09
N MET A 187 5.29 12.31 -19.36
CA MET A 187 4.36 13.17 -18.64
C MET A 187 2.91 12.77 -18.87
N ALA A 188 2.51 12.54 -20.13
CA ALA A 188 1.16 12.11 -20.45
C ALA A 188 0.86 10.73 -19.85
N SER A 189 1.74 9.74 -20.06
CA SER A 189 1.60 8.39 -19.51
C SER A 189 1.58 8.38 -17.98
N GLY A 190 2.42 9.19 -17.33
CA GLY A 190 2.46 9.31 -15.87
C GLY A 190 1.14 9.82 -15.29
N TRP A 191 0.50 10.82 -15.91
CA TRP A 191 -0.81 11.30 -15.46
C TRP A 191 -1.92 10.28 -15.69
N ILE A 192 -1.94 9.63 -16.85
CA ILE A 192 -2.92 8.57 -17.15
C ILE A 192 -2.81 7.47 -16.09
N PHE A 193 -1.60 7.00 -15.79
CA PHE A 193 -1.36 5.96 -14.79
C PHE A 193 -1.71 6.41 -13.36
N ALA A 194 -1.35 7.63 -12.98
CA ALA A 194 -1.64 8.15 -11.65
C ALA A 194 -3.15 8.27 -11.38
N LEU A 195 -3.92 8.65 -12.41
CA LEU A 195 -5.35 8.98 -12.34
C LEU A 195 -6.28 7.87 -12.85
N TYR A 196 -5.75 6.75 -13.35
CA TYR A 196 -6.57 5.68 -13.90
C TYR A 196 -7.51 5.10 -12.81
N PRO A 197 -8.85 5.20 -12.95
CA PRO A 197 -9.79 4.92 -11.86
C PRO A 197 -9.64 3.50 -11.28
N GLU A 198 -9.49 2.50 -12.14
CA GLU A 198 -9.34 1.11 -11.71
C GLU A 198 -8.03 0.90 -10.94
N SER A 199 -6.93 1.54 -11.36
CA SER A 199 -5.66 1.49 -10.62
C SER A 199 -5.74 2.18 -9.27
N ILE A 200 -6.60 3.20 -9.13
CA ILE A 200 -6.85 3.85 -7.84
C ILE A 200 -7.60 2.91 -6.90
N LEU A 201 -8.66 2.24 -7.37
CA LEU A 201 -9.46 1.30 -6.57
C LEU A 201 -8.65 0.07 -6.15
N LEU A 202 -7.94 -0.54 -7.10
CA LEU A 202 -7.07 -1.69 -6.82
C LEU A 202 -5.89 -1.29 -5.91
N GLY A 203 -5.30 -0.11 -6.13
CA GLY A 203 -4.24 0.44 -5.27
C GLY A 203 -4.70 0.83 -3.87
N GLY A 204 -5.99 1.05 -3.68
CA GLY A 204 -6.61 1.33 -2.37
C GLY A 204 -7.11 0.10 -1.63
N SER A 205 -6.89 -1.10 -2.16
CA SER A 205 -7.29 -2.36 -1.52
C SER A 205 -6.07 -3.27 -1.35
N ALA A 206 -6.14 -4.25 -0.44
CA ALA A 206 -5.07 -5.24 -0.20
C ALA A 206 -4.98 -6.29 -1.34
N MET A 207 -4.96 -5.79 -2.57
CA MET A 207 -4.99 -6.53 -3.83
C MET A 207 -3.59 -6.83 -4.34
N ARG A 208 -3.48 -7.81 -5.24
CA ARG A 208 -2.18 -8.21 -5.83
C ARG A 208 -1.78 -7.32 -6.99
N GLU A 209 -2.75 -6.73 -7.66
CA GLU A 209 -2.62 -5.95 -8.87
C GLU A 209 -1.63 -4.77 -8.71
N PRO A 210 -1.61 -4.02 -7.59
CA PRO A 210 -0.63 -2.94 -7.39
C PRO A 210 0.81 -3.43 -7.32
N TYR A 211 1.04 -4.62 -6.76
CA TYR A 211 2.37 -5.26 -6.73
C TYR A 211 2.78 -5.70 -8.13
N LEU A 212 1.87 -6.33 -8.88
CA LEU A 212 2.11 -6.76 -10.26
C LEU A 212 2.40 -5.57 -11.16
N LEU A 213 1.61 -4.49 -11.06
CA LEU A 213 1.81 -3.27 -11.85
C LEU A 213 3.18 -2.65 -11.57
N ALA A 214 3.57 -2.54 -10.30
CA ALA A 214 4.89 -2.04 -9.93
C ALA A 214 6.00 -2.93 -10.47
N PHE A 215 5.82 -4.25 -10.39
CA PHE A 215 6.80 -5.24 -10.85
C PHE A 215 6.79 -5.53 -12.35
N SER A 216 5.80 -5.06 -13.09
CA SER A 216 5.76 -5.13 -14.55
C SER A 216 6.27 -3.86 -15.22
N ALA A 217 6.40 -2.76 -14.46
CA ALA A 217 6.75 -1.44 -15.00
C ALA A 217 8.26 -1.23 -15.20
N PHE A 218 9.08 -2.27 -15.03
CA PHE A 218 10.54 -2.21 -15.22
C PHE A 218 10.97 -2.45 -16.66
#